data_AF-A0A3D1AFD3-F1
#
_entry.id   AF-A0A3D1AFD3-F1
#
_cell.length_a   1.000
_cell.length_b   1.000
_cell.length_c   1.000
_cell.angle_alpha   90.00
_cell.angle_beta   90.00
_cell.angle_gamma   90.00
#
_symmetry.space_group_name_H-M   'P 1'
#
loop_
_entity.id
_entity.type
_entity.pdbx_description
1 polymer ?
#
loop_
_entity_poly.entity_id
_entity_poly.type
_entity_poly.pdbx_seq_one_letter_code
_entity_poly.pdbx_strand_id
1 'polypeptide(L)'
;PNPKSGTVTNDIGKAVQEVKQGKIDFKVDKTGIVHSSVGKASFKAEQIYDNTREFISTLNKLKPSAAKGTYLKSIYLSSTMSPGIKIDPKSVED
;
A
#
# COMPACT_ATOMS: atom_id res chain seq x y z
N PRO A 1 -4.68 -18.88 -2.75
CA PRO A 1 -3.42 -18.87 -3.54
C PRO A 1 -3.67 -18.27 -4.92
N ASN A 2 -2.97 -17.18 -5.23
CA ASN A 2 -3.06 -16.47 -6.49
C ASN A 2 -1.66 -16.37 -7.11
N PRO A 3 -1.46 -16.81 -8.36
CA PRO A 3 -0.18 -16.66 -9.07
C PRO A 3 0.29 -15.21 -9.17
N LYS A 4 -0.65 -14.25 -9.29
CA LYS A 4 -0.32 -12.81 -9.32
C LYS A 4 0.20 -12.25 -8.00
N SER A 5 -0.17 -12.89 -6.89
CA SER A 5 0.32 -12.54 -5.56
C SER A 5 1.63 -13.27 -5.22
N GLY A 6 2.25 -13.98 -6.17
CA GLY A 6 3.47 -14.76 -5.95
C GLY A 6 3.32 -15.97 -5.01
N THR A 7 2.11 -16.21 -4.49
CA THR A 7 1.78 -17.32 -3.57
C THR A 7 1.70 -18.70 -4.25
N VAL A 8 1.91 -18.76 -5.57
CA VAL A 8 2.06 -20.01 -6.33
C VAL A 8 3.45 -19.96 -6.97
N THR A 9 4.44 -20.47 -6.26
CA THR A 9 5.85 -20.54 -6.69
C THR A 9 6.43 -21.90 -6.30
N ASN A 10 7.45 -22.34 -7.04
CA ASN A 10 8.20 -23.55 -6.72
C ASN A 10 9.07 -23.36 -5.45
N ASP A 11 9.38 -22.11 -5.08
CA ASP A 11 10.17 -21.75 -3.90
C ASP A 11 9.29 -21.46 -2.67
N ILE A 12 8.75 -22.52 -2.06
CA ILE A 12 7.83 -22.44 -0.92
C ILE A 12 8.49 -21.78 0.32
N GLY A 13 9.77 -22.09 0.58
CA GLY A 13 10.48 -21.58 1.76
C GLY A 13 10.61 -20.04 1.78
N LYS A 14 10.99 -19.45 0.64
CA LYS A 14 11.08 -17.99 0.50
C LYS A 14 9.70 -17.33 0.57
N ALA A 15 8.70 -17.92 -0.09
CA ALA A 15 7.34 -17.40 -0.05
C ALA A 15 6.76 -17.34 1.37
N VAL A 16 6.99 -18.38 2.18
CA VAL A 16 6.56 -18.39 3.60
C VAL A 16 7.29 -17.34 4.42
N GLN A 17 8.59 -17.13 4.18
CA GLN A 17 9.38 -16.13 4.89
C GLN A 17 8.93 -14.71 4.55
N GLU A 18 8.69 -14.41 3.27
CA GLU A 18 8.18 -13.11 2.82
C GLU A 18 6.79 -12.80 3.37
N VAL A 19 5.88 -13.78 3.39
CA VAL A 19 4.55 -13.60 3.97
C VAL A 19 4.64 -13.37 5.48
N LYS A 20 5.53 -14.10 6.19
CA LYS A 20 5.78 -13.88 7.62
C LYS A 20 6.39 -12.52 7.93
N GLN A 21 7.20 -11.98 7.03
CA GLN A 21 7.78 -10.63 7.15
C GLN A 21 6.74 -9.52 6.93
N GLY A 22 5.47 -9.87 6.65
CA GLY A 22 4.38 -8.91 6.56
C GLY A 22 4.21 -8.31 5.17
N LYS A 23 4.60 -9.04 4.12
CA LYS A 23 4.32 -8.63 2.72
C LYS A 23 2.82 -8.36 2.54
N ILE A 24 2.51 -7.16 2.06
CA ILE A 24 1.13 -6.74 1.78
C ILE A 24 0.92 -6.74 0.27
N ASP A 25 0.03 -7.61 -0.19
CA ASP A 25 -0.43 -7.59 -1.57
C ASP A 25 -1.62 -6.62 -1.70
N PHE A 26 -1.47 -5.62 -2.56
CA PHE A 26 -2.55 -4.69 -2.88
C PHE A 26 -2.95 -4.84 -4.35
N LYS A 27 -4.23 -4.66 -4.62
CA LYS A 27 -4.82 -4.76 -5.96
C LYS A 27 -5.62 -3.49 -6.25
N VAL A 28 -5.53 -3.04 -7.49
CA VAL A 28 -6.36 -1.95 -8.01
C VAL A 28 -7.78 -2.47 -8.24
N ASP A 29 -8.78 -1.76 -7.70
CA ASP A 29 -10.19 -2.03 -7.99
C ASP A 29 -10.57 -1.55 -9.40
N LYS A 30 -11.72 -1.98 -9.92
CA LYS A 30 -12.25 -1.55 -11.23
C LYS A 30 -12.38 -0.03 -11.35
N THR A 31 -12.57 0.66 -10.22
CA THR A 31 -12.65 2.12 -10.11
C THR A 31 -11.28 2.82 -10.15
N GLY A 32 -10.18 2.08 -10.20
CA GLY A 32 -8.82 2.62 -10.19
C GLY A 32 -8.30 3.02 -8.80
N ILE A 33 -8.99 2.60 -7.73
CA ILE A 33 -8.60 2.87 -6.35
C ILE A 33 -7.78 1.71 -5.80
N VAL A 34 -6.72 2.03 -5.04
CA VAL A 34 -5.92 1.05 -4.30
C VAL A 34 -6.29 1.14 -2.83
N HIS A 35 -6.68 0.00 -2.26
CA HIS A 35 -6.93 -0.13 -0.83
C HIS A 35 -5.84 -1.01 -0.21
N SER A 36 -5.21 -0.53 0.86
CA SER A 36 -4.20 -1.27 1.61
C SER A 36 -4.24 -0.87 3.09
N SER A 37 -4.05 -1.83 3.98
CA SER A 37 -3.94 -1.57 5.42
C SER A 37 -2.49 -1.27 5.78
N VAL A 38 -2.19 -0.02 6.15
CA VAL A 38 -0.82 0.41 6.53
C VAL A 38 -0.43 0.10 7.97
N GLY A 39 -1.38 -0.35 8.80
CA GLY A 39 -1.13 -0.73 10.19
C GLY A 39 -2.41 -0.98 11.00
N LYS A 40 -2.24 -1.12 12.31
CA LYS A 40 -3.33 -1.17 13.30
C LYS A 40 -3.28 0.07 14.19
N ALA A 41 -4.41 0.43 14.79
CA ALA A 41 -4.50 1.53 15.76
C ALA A 41 -3.59 1.34 16.99
N SER A 42 -3.15 0.11 17.27
CA SER A 42 -2.22 -0.20 18.37
C SER A 42 -0.75 0.10 18.06
N PHE A 43 -0.41 0.52 16.83
CA PHE A 43 0.96 0.86 16.46
C PHE A 43 1.31 2.29 16.91
N LYS A 44 2.60 2.56 17.11
CA LYS A 44 3.06 3.92 17.39
C LYS A 44 2.85 4.81 16.16
N ALA A 45 2.62 6.10 16.38
CA ALA A 45 2.39 7.07 15.30
C ALA A 45 3.54 7.09 14.27
N GLU A 46 4.79 7.01 14.73
CA GLU A 46 5.99 6.94 13.88
C GLU A 46 5.97 5.74 12.93
N GLN A 47 5.59 4.56 13.44
CA GLN A 47 5.52 3.34 12.63
C GLN A 47 4.44 3.43 11.55
N ILE A 48 3.31 4.07 11.86
CA ILE A 48 2.23 4.29 10.89
C ILE A 48 2.70 5.27 9.80
N TYR A 49 3.43 6.32 10.20
CA TYR A 49 4.00 7.29 9.26
C TYR A 49 4.98 6.62 8.29
N ASP A 50 5.96 5.88 8.82
CA ASP A 50 6.98 5.21 8.00
C ASP A 50 6.36 4.18 7.04
N ASN A 51 5.41 3.38 7.52
CA ASN A 51 4.70 2.41 6.68
C ASN A 51 3.93 3.10 5.55
N THR A 52 3.28 4.23 5.84
CA THR A 52 2.49 4.99 4.86
C THR A 52 3.41 5.63 3.82
N ARG A 53 4.55 6.18 4.24
CA ARG A 53 5.57 6.76 3.37
C ARG A 53 6.14 5.70 2.41
N GLU A 54 6.52 4.54 2.94
CA GLU A 54 7.07 3.46 2.11
C GLU A 54 6.03 2.93 1.11
N PHE A 55 4.77 2.83 1.52
CA PHE A 55 3.68 2.44 0.63
C PHE A 55 3.50 3.43 -0.53
N ILE A 56 3.50 4.74 -0.26
CA ILE A 56 3.36 5.78 -1.28
C ILE A 56 4.58 5.83 -2.20
N SER A 57 5.79 5.69 -1.65
CA SER A 57 7.04 5.57 -2.42
C SER A 57 6.99 4.37 -3.38
N THR A 58 6.53 3.22 -2.89
CA THR A 58 6.38 2.01 -3.70
C THR A 58 5.34 2.18 -4.81
N LEU A 59 4.21 2.84 -4.53
CA LEU A 59 3.22 3.17 -5.56
C LEU A 59 3.80 4.08 -6.65
N ASN A 60 4.57 5.10 -6.29
CA ASN A 60 5.22 5.98 -7.25
C ASN A 60 6.26 5.23 -8.12
N LYS A 61 7.01 4.29 -7.55
CA LYS A 61 7.92 3.41 -8.30
C LYS A 61 7.18 2.50 -9.28
N LEU A 62 5.98 2.03 -8.91
CA LEU A 62 5.12 1.19 -9.74
C LEU A 62 4.33 1.98 -10.78
N LYS A 63 4.50 3.31 -10.87
CA LYS A 63 3.83 4.14 -11.86
C LYS A 63 4.17 3.64 -13.28
N PRO A 64 3.17 3.18 -14.06
CA PRO A 64 3.42 2.76 -15.44
C PRO A 64 3.76 3.97 -16.30
N SER A 65 4.71 3.82 -17.23
CA SER A 65 5.17 4.90 -18.13
C SER A 65 4.05 5.48 -19.01
N ALA A 66 2.95 4.75 -19.19
CA ALA A 66 1.76 5.18 -19.92
C ALA A 66 0.87 6.16 -19.12
N ALA A 67 1.04 6.25 -17.79
CA ALA A 67 0.24 7.14 -16.95
C ALA A 67 0.68 8.60 -17.10
N LYS A 68 -0.10 9.38 -17.86
CA LYS A 68 0.08 10.82 -18.03
C LYS A 68 -0.60 11.61 -16.90
N GLY A 69 0.05 12.69 -16.44
CA GLY A 69 -0.49 13.59 -15.41
C GLY A 69 -0.22 13.16 -13.96
N THR A 70 -0.99 13.72 -13.03
CA THR A 70 -0.89 13.45 -11.59
C THR A 70 -1.34 12.03 -11.28
N TYR A 71 -0.40 11.20 -10.82
CA TYR A 71 -0.64 9.77 -10.56
C TYR A 71 -1.49 9.55 -9.29
N LEU A 72 -1.21 10.30 -8.23
CA LEU A 72 -1.97 10.28 -6.97
C LEU A 72 -2.92 11.48 -6.92
N LYS A 73 -4.23 11.25 -7.04
CA LYS A 73 -5.24 12.33 -7.03
C LYS A 73 -5.63 12.76 -5.61
N SER A 74 -5.83 11.79 -4.72
CA SER A 74 -6.29 12.03 -3.36
C SER A 74 -5.94 10.83 -2.49
N ILE A 75 -5.50 11.09 -1.26
CA ILE A 75 -5.23 10.08 -0.25
C ILE A 75 -6.24 10.27 0.87
N TYR A 76 -6.87 9.18 1.28
CA TYR A 76 -7.79 9.15 2.41
C TYR A 76 -7.30 8.11 3.40
N LEU A 77 -7.13 8.52 4.65
CA LEU A 77 -6.80 7.63 5.75
C LEU A 77 -8.02 7.49 6.64
N SER A 78 -8.44 6.25 6.87
CA SER A 78 -9.56 5.92 7.74
C SER A 78 -9.25 4.68 8.56
N SER A 79 -9.74 4.66 9.80
CA SER A 79 -9.85 3.40 10.55
C SER A 79 -11.10 2.64 10.13
N THR A 80 -11.19 1.36 10.52
CA THR A 80 -12.27 0.43 10.08
C THR A 80 -13.69 0.98 10.25
N MET A 81 -13.93 1.80 11.29
CA MET A 81 -15.25 2.33 11.62
C MET A 81 -15.24 3.86 11.84
N SER A 82 -14.25 4.58 11.30
CA SER A 82 -14.07 6.02 11.54
C SER A 82 -14.21 6.83 10.25
N PRO A 83 -14.64 8.10 10.33
CA PRO A 83 -14.64 8.98 9.17
C PRO A 83 -13.24 9.11 8.57
N GLY A 84 -13.17 9.14 7.24
CA GLY A 84 -11.91 9.28 6.52
C GLY A 84 -11.39 10.71 6.55
N ILE A 85 -10.11 10.86 6.84
CA ILE A 85 -9.40 12.13 6.79
C ILE A 85 -8.69 12.22 5.44
N LYS A 86 -8.91 13.32 4.72
CA LYS A 86 -8.20 13.61 3.49
C LYS A 86 -6.79 14.10 3.81
N ILE A 87 -5.79 13.46 3.24
CA ILE A 87 -4.38 13.82 3.37
C ILE A 87 -3.92 14.46 2.06
N ASP A 88 -3.11 15.51 2.15
CA ASP A 88 -2.48 16.09 0.99
C ASP A 88 -1.34 15.18 0.51
N PRO A 89 -1.38 14.64 -0.71
CA PRO A 89 -0.31 13.81 -1.25
C PRO A 89 1.04 14.53 -1.38
N LYS A 90 1.07 15.87 -1.41
CA LYS A 90 2.33 16.63 -1.48
C LYS A 90 3.08 16.71 -0.15
N SER A 91 2.37 16.63 0.98
CA SER A 91 2.98 16.72 2.31
C SER A 91 3.73 15.45 2.74
N VAL A 92 3.72 14.40 1.92
CA VAL A 92 4.37 13.11 2.22
C VAL A 92 5.78 13.01 1.61
N GLU A 93 6.19 14.00 0.82
CA GLU A 93 7.54 14.06 0.23
C GLU A 93 8.58 14.69 1.17
N ASP A 94 8.15 15.45 2.19
CA ASP A 94 9.01 16.04 3.25
C ASP A 94 9.30 15.08 4.42
#